data_AF-A0AAN0LX39-F1
#
_entry.id   AF-A0AAN0LX39-F1
#
_cell.length_a   1.000
_cell.length_b   1.000
_cell.length_c   1.000
_cell.angle_alpha   90.00
_cell.angle_beta   90.00
_cell.angle_gamma   90.00
#
_symmetry.space_group_name_H-M   'P 1'
#
loop_
_entity.id
_entity.type
_entity.pdbx_description
1 polymer ?
#
loop_
_entity_poly.entity_id
_entity_poly.type
_entity_poly.pdbx_seq_one_letter_code
_entity_poly.pdbx_strand_id
1 'polypeptide(L)' 'MEQYVHNANAQIGAHKRDVDLIASFYQSPLTTLVIRWIETGMKEDPQEVVGRIGYLFDGNIQNSLERSAN' A
#
# COMPACT_ATOMS: atom_id res chain seq x y z
N MET A 1 3.81 1.26 5.76
CA MET A 1 3.50 1.73 4.40
C MET A 1 4.04 3.13 4.12
N GLU A 2 3.91 4.07 5.05
CA GLU A 2 4.44 5.45 4.91
C GLU A 2 5.89 5.50 4.42
N GLN A 3 6.83 4.86 5.12
CA GLN A 3 8.24 4.86 4.71
C GLN A 3 8.45 4.30 3.30
N TYR A 4 7.69 3.28 2.91
CA TYR A 4 7.79 2.68 1.57
C TYR A 4 7.36 3.67 0.48
N VAL A 5 6.20 4.32 0.66
CA VAL A 5 5.69 5.30 -0.33
C VAL A 5 6.58 6.54 -0.38
N HIS A 6 7.10 7.01 0.76
CA HIS A 6 8.08 8.10 0.80
C HIS A 6 9.37 7.75 0.04
N ASN A 7 9.89 6.54 0.23
CA ASN A 7 11.07 6.08 -0.49
C ASN A 7 10.82 5.98 -2.00
N ALA A 8 9.66 5.43 -2.39
CA ALA A 8 9.25 5.37 -3.80
C ALA A 8 9.12 6.77 -4.43
N ASN A 9 8.68 7.75 -3.65
CA ASN A 9 8.55 9.13 -4.12
C ASN A 9 9.89 9.87 -4.28
N ALA A 10 10.98 9.37 -3.70
CA ALA A 10 12.26 10.09 -3.65
C ALA A 10 12.81 10.48 -5.04
N GLN A 11 12.44 9.74 -6.09
CA GLN A 11 12.84 10.00 -7.47
C GLN A 11 11.70 10.56 -8.34
N ILE A 12 10.46 10.60 -7.85
CA ILE A 12 9.27 10.98 -8.61
C ILE A 12 8.87 12.43 -8.35
N GLY A 13 8.99 12.89 -7.10
CA GLY A 13 8.71 14.29 -6.75
C GLY A 13 7.22 14.64 -6.62
N ALA A 14 6.36 13.66 -6.33
CA ALA A 14 4.94 13.88 -6.06
C ALA A 14 4.71 14.80 -4.84
N HIS A 15 3.56 15.46 -4.81
CA HIS A 15 3.19 16.36 -3.73
C HIS A 15 3.07 15.63 -2.38
N LYS A 16 3.62 16.23 -1.31
CA LYS A 16 3.59 15.63 0.04
C LYS A 16 2.20 15.18 0.47
N ARG A 17 1.17 16.00 0.21
CA ARG A 17 -0.23 15.66 0.56
C ARG A 17 -0.69 14.37 -0.11
N ASP A 18 -0.33 14.17 -1.37
CA ASP A 18 -0.73 12.99 -2.13
C ASP A 18 0.08 11.76 -1.71
N VAL A 19 1.36 11.92 -1.38
CA VAL A 19 2.19 10.87 -0.79
C VAL A 19 1.57 10.35 0.51
N ASP A 20 1.20 11.26 1.41
CA ASP A 20 0.56 10.92 2.69
C ASP A 20 -0.81 10.23 2.46
N LEU A 21 -1.59 10.71 1.48
CA LEU A 21 -2.88 10.13 1.10
C LEU A 21 -2.73 8.72 0.53
N ILE A 22 -1.77 8.51 -0.38
CA ILE A 22 -1.48 7.19 -0.97
C ILE A 22 -1.00 6.23 0.13
N ALA A 23 -0.10 6.66 1.00
CA ALA A 23 0.38 5.83 2.10
C ALA A 23 -0.75 5.35 3.02
N SER A 24 -1.64 6.26 3.42
CA SER A 24 -2.79 5.93 4.26
C SER A 24 -3.79 5.02 3.53
N PHE A 25 -4.06 5.27 2.24
CA PHE A 25 -4.94 4.45 1.42
C PHE A 25 -4.46 2.99 1.33
N TYR A 26 -3.16 2.75 1.12
CA TYR A 26 -2.63 1.38 1.07
C TYR A 26 -2.49 0.74 2.45
N GLN A 27 -2.34 1.52 3.52
CA GLN A 27 -2.31 1.00 4.88
C GLN A 27 -3.66 0.46 5.33
N SER A 28 -4.75 1.17 5.05
CA SER A 28 -6.10 0.79 5.48
C SER A 28 -6.51 -0.65 5.12
N PRO A 29 -6.46 -1.11 3.85
CA PRO A 29 -6.84 -2.46 3.49
C PRO A 29 -5.91 -3.50 4.09
N LEU A 30 -4.61 -3.24 4.22
CA LEU A 30 -3.67 -4.15 4.89
C LEU A 30 -4.04 -4.33 6.37
N THR A 31 -4.36 -3.26 7.08
CA THR A 31 -4.85 -3.34 8.47
C THR A 31 -6.16 -4.12 8.55
N THR A 32 -7.10 -3.86 7.64
CA THR A 32 -8.37 -4.61 7.59
C THR A 32 -8.16 -6.10 7.33
N LEU A 33 -7.19 -6.49 6.50
CA LEU A 33 -6.87 -7.90 6.25
C LEU A 33 -6.33 -8.58 7.51
N VAL A 34 -5.45 -7.91 8.27
CA VAL A 34 -4.95 -8.44 9.54
C VAL A 34 -6.08 -8.61 10.56
N ILE A 35 -6.99 -7.64 10.66
CA ILE A 35 -8.16 -7.72 11.54
C ILE A 35 -9.05 -8.91 11.14
N ARG A 36 -9.40 -9.05 9.86
CA ARG A 36 -10.21 -10.17 9.36
C ARG A 36 -9.54 -11.52 9.59
N TRP A 37 -8.23 -11.59 9.42
CA TRP A 37 -7.47 -12.80 9.70
C TRP A 37 -7.59 -13.22 11.17
N ILE A 38 -7.51 -12.28 12.10
CA ILE A 38 -7.75 -12.53 13.54
C ILE A 38 -9.20 -12.99 13.77
N GLU A 39 -10.18 -12.27 13.22
CA GLU A 39 -11.62 -12.55 13.39
C GLU A 39 -12.04 -13.93 12.87
N THR A 40 -11.39 -14.41 11.81
CA THR A 40 -11.69 -15.72 11.19
C THR A 40 -10.95 -16.89 11.84
N GLY A 41 -10.23 -16.62 12.94
CA GLY A 41 -9.48 -17.63 13.69
C GLY A 41 -8.15 -17.99 13.04
N MET A 42 -7.54 -17.06 12.29
CA MET A 42 -6.20 -17.16 11.72
C MET A 42 -5.98 -18.38 10.82
N LYS A 43 -7.04 -18.77 10.10
CA LYS A 43 -7.07 -20.02 9.31
C LYS A 43 -6.33 -19.93 7.97
N GLU A 44 -6.31 -18.74 7.37
CA GLU A 44 -5.64 -18.47 6.11
C GLU A 44 -4.17 -18.07 6.38
N ASP A 45 -3.26 -18.31 5.43
CA ASP A 45 -1.91 -17.76 5.52
C ASP A 45 -1.94 -16.27 5.13
N PRO A 46 -1.70 -15.33 6.07
CA PRO A 46 -1.73 -13.91 5.76
C PRO A 46 -0.64 -13.53 4.75
N GLN A 47 0.45 -14.30 4.64
CA GLN A 47 1.50 -14.07 3.64
C GLN A 47 1.00 -14.37 2.23
N GLU A 48 0.14 -15.37 2.04
CA GLU A 48 -0.44 -15.68 0.74
C GLU A 48 -1.34 -14.54 0.25
N VAL A 49 -2.22 -14.04 1.12
CA VAL A 49 -3.15 -12.95 0.81
C VAL A 49 -2.41 -11.63 0.56
N VAL A 50 -1.48 -11.26 1.45
CA VAL A 50 -0.68 -10.03 1.31
C VAL A 50 0.22 -10.12 0.07
N GLY A 51 0.85 -11.27 -0.18
CA GLY A 51 1.68 -11.49 -1.36
C GLY A 51 0.89 -11.39 -2.66
N ARG A 52 -0.32 -11.96 -2.69
CA ARG A 52 -1.20 -11.88 -3.87
C ARG A 52 -1.63 -10.44 -4.14
N ILE A 53 -1.98 -9.67 -3.11
CA ILE A 53 -2.32 -8.25 -3.26
C ILE A 53 -1.11 -7.44 -3.70
N GLY A 54 0.07 -7.69 -3.12
CA GLY A 54 1.32 -7.06 -3.54
C GLY A 54 1.59 -7.28 -5.02
N TYR A 55 1.44 -8.51 -5.52
CA TYR A 55 1.58 -8.84 -6.94
C TYR A 55 0.54 -8.15 -7.83
N LEU A 56 -0.74 -8.17 -7.43
CA LEU A 56 -1.82 -7.58 -8.23
C LEU A 56 -1.77 -6.05 -8.30
N PHE A 57 -1.18 -5.40 -7.29
CA PHE A 57 -1.11 -3.95 -7.18
C PHE A 57 0.31 -3.40 -7.44
N ASP A 58 1.24 -4.25 -7.87
CA ASP A 58 2.59 -3.83 -8.20
C ASP A 58 2.57 -2.71 -9.26
N GLY A 59 3.45 -1.72 -9.09
CA GLY A 59 3.50 -0.52 -9.92
C GLY A 59 2.38 0.51 -9.69
N ASN A 60 1.27 0.19 -9.02
CA ASN A 60 0.18 1.16 -8.81
C ASN A 60 0.58 2.35 -7.94
N ILE A 61 1.45 2.13 -6.95
CA ILE A 61 1.99 3.20 -6.10
C ILE A 61 2.82 4.17 -6.95
N GLN A 62 3.71 3.65 -7.80
CA GLN A 62 4.55 4.46 -8.68
C GLN A 62 3.71 5.27 -9.68
N ASN A 63 2.78 4.61 -10.38
CA ASN A 63 1.86 5.28 -11.31
C ASN A 63 1.04 6.39 -10.64
N SER A 64 0.64 6.19 -9.38
CA SER A 64 -0.12 7.20 -8.62
C SER A 64 0.74 8.41 -8.24
N LEU A 65 2.00 8.17 -7.85
CA LEU A 65 2.96 9.22 -7.56
C LEU A 65 3.31 10.02 -8.82
N GLU A 66 3.53 9.36 -9.95
CA GLU A 66 3.81 10.02 -11.23
C GLU A 66 2.64 10.92 -11.68
N ARG A 67 1.39 10.49 -11.45
CA ARG A 67 0.21 11.32 -11.72
C ARG A 67 0.11 12.56 -10.83
N SER A 68 0.62 12.50 -9.60
CA SER A 68 0.65 13.65 -8.69
C SER A 68 1.80 14.62 -9.02
N ALA A 69 2.89 14.13 -9.60
CA ALA A 69 4.03 14.95 -10.01
C ALA A 69 3.79 15.72 -11.32
N ASN A 70 2.84 15.28 -12.15
CA ASN A 70 2.45 15.92 -13.41
C ASN A 70 1.44 17.05 -13.19
#